data_AF-A0A172XW15-F1
#
_entry.id   AF-A0A172XW15-F1
#
_cell.length_a   1.000
_cell.length_b   1.000
_cell.length_c   1.000
_cell.angle_alpha   90.00
_cell.angle_beta   90.00
_cell.angle_gamma   90.00
#
_symmetry.space_group_name_H-M   'P 1'
#
loop_
_entity.id
_entity.type
_entity.pdbx_description
1 polymer ?
#
loop_
_entity_poly.entity_id
_entity_poly.type
_entity_poly.pdbx_seq_one_letter_code
_entity_poly.pdbx_strand_id
1 'polypeptide(L)'
;MRIFILSIVFLSFFSCKKEMQSLDKNNLKDSVAVTENTSKDTLKTEQSKPGIFNFQTELCENKGYFDENKYTKEELEGTYKLYFQLGSVMLSTPQVFRLEALQQVRNDKDQILKKLDKDFAEKKNLIENLKIVNTSYWQNIKKQTYQSLLQEYEMRKTEIIAFSDPSILLNKKYSKNCDRFVKALNSNETEMFEEWRKLREEMSKRNSDPQRIMNEFESRLNSVDKKDYAILDLVVFGWGNCANDEVSGPLHDEKMYKEFNSLFIKIDSDCDEP
;
A
#
# COMPACT_ATOMS: atom_id res chain seq x y z
N MET A 1 -32.16 20.38 31.92
CA MET A 1 -31.85 20.44 33.35
C MET A 1 -30.57 19.65 33.59
N ARG A 2 -29.49 20.38 33.93
CA ARG A 2 -28.20 19.99 34.55
C ARG A 2 -27.29 18.94 33.89
N ILE A 3 -26.20 19.50 33.38
CA ILE A 3 -24.87 18.93 33.07
C ILE A 3 -24.19 18.43 34.36
N PHE A 4 -23.39 17.35 34.28
CA PHE A 4 -22.22 17.19 35.15
C PHE A 4 -21.06 16.55 34.38
N ILE A 5 -20.00 17.35 34.23
CA ILE A 5 -18.63 16.97 33.88
C ILE A 5 -17.87 16.89 35.21
N LEU A 6 -17.08 15.85 35.43
CA LEU A 6 -16.07 15.84 36.49
C LEU A 6 -14.72 15.39 35.91
N SER A 7 -13.83 16.37 35.76
CA SER A 7 -12.40 16.19 35.52
C SER A 7 -11.69 16.11 36.87
N ILE A 8 -10.82 15.13 37.06
CA ILE A 8 -9.94 15.05 38.22
C ILE A 8 -8.53 15.47 37.77
N VAL A 9 -8.11 16.62 38.31
CA VAL A 9 -6.75 17.14 38.27
C VAL A 9 -6.03 16.65 39.52
N PHE A 10 -4.85 16.06 39.37
CA PHE A 10 -3.88 15.95 40.46
C PHE A 10 -2.58 16.65 40.05
N LEU A 11 -2.31 17.74 40.76
CA LEU A 11 -1.07 18.50 40.79
C LEU A 11 -0.30 18.09 42.05
N SER A 12 1.02 17.90 41.93
CA SER A 12 2.04 18.15 42.96
C SER A 12 3.38 17.58 42.47
N PHE A 13 4.57 18.13 42.72
CA PHE A 13 5.06 19.41 43.18
C PHE A 13 6.61 19.31 43.20
N PHE A 14 7.31 20.42 42.90
CA PHE A 14 8.72 20.75 43.23
C PHE A 14 9.85 19.85 42.65
N SER A 15 11.00 20.34 42.20
CA SER A 15 11.73 21.54 42.61
C SER A 15 12.79 21.97 41.58
N CYS A 16 12.98 23.29 41.45
CA CYS A 16 14.12 23.93 40.78
C CYS A 16 15.40 23.81 41.64
N LYS A 17 16.55 23.64 40.98
CA LYS A 17 17.71 24.52 41.24
C LYS A 17 18.73 24.50 40.09
N LYS A 18 19.03 25.69 39.61
CA LYS A 18 20.07 26.08 38.67
C LYS A 18 21.04 26.93 39.46
N GLU A 19 22.36 26.70 39.38
CA GLU A 19 23.35 27.78 39.33
C GLU A 19 24.76 27.30 38.98
N MET A 20 25.47 28.21 38.31
CA MET A 20 26.81 28.12 37.73
C MET A 20 27.88 28.70 38.67
N GLN A 21 29.11 28.23 38.45
CA GLN A 21 30.42 28.92 38.49
C GLN A 21 30.91 29.68 39.75
N SER A 22 32.11 29.33 40.22
CA SER A 22 33.39 30.08 40.00
C SER A 22 34.51 29.48 40.89
N LEU A 23 35.71 29.19 40.33
CA LEU A 23 37.03 29.81 40.60
C LEU A 23 37.33 30.11 42.08
N ASP A 24 38.48 29.77 42.68
CA ASP A 24 39.85 30.06 42.21
C ASP A 24 40.93 29.30 43.06
N LYS A 25 42.06 28.97 42.40
CA LYS A 25 43.50 29.05 42.82
C LYS A 25 44.00 28.59 44.22
N ASN A 26 45.02 27.71 44.25
CA ASN A 26 46.46 28.04 44.16
C ASN A 26 47.42 26.90 44.61
N ASN A 27 48.52 26.73 43.84
CA ASN A 27 49.91 26.40 44.22
C ASN A 27 50.22 25.02 44.86
N LEU A 28 51.36 24.35 44.66
CA LEU A 28 52.66 24.65 44.03
C LEU A 28 53.39 23.31 43.73
N LYS A 29 54.12 23.27 42.60
CA LYS A 29 55.35 22.50 42.28
C LYS A 29 55.51 21.04 42.74
N ASP A 30 55.70 20.13 41.77
CA ASP A 30 56.99 19.46 41.64
C ASP A 30 57.25 18.96 40.21
N SER A 31 58.51 19.08 39.79
CA SER A 31 59.02 18.80 38.46
C SER A 31 59.33 17.33 38.25
N VAL A 32 58.91 16.74 37.13
CA VAL A 32 59.71 15.71 36.44
C VAL A 32 59.44 15.84 34.94
N ALA A 33 60.50 16.09 34.17
CA ALA A 33 60.49 16.04 32.71
C ALA A 33 60.38 14.57 32.27
N VAL A 34 59.33 14.23 31.52
CA VAL A 34 59.24 12.97 30.78
C VAL A 34 58.90 13.31 29.33
N THR A 35 59.80 12.87 28.46
CA THR A 35 59.84 13.06 27.02
C THR A 35 58.58 12.50 26.37
N GLU A 36 57.83 13.35 25.65
CA GLU A 36 56.75 12.93 24.77
C GLU A 36 57.35 12.16 23.57
N ASN A 37 57.03 10.86 23.48
CA ASN A 37 57.07 10.11 22.23
C ASN A 37 55.63 9.76 21.84
N THR A 38 54.90 10.75 21.33
CA THR A 38 53.63 10.52 20.65
C THR A 38 53.91 10.02 19.23
N SER A 39 53.94 8.69 19.10
CA SER A 39 53.71 8.01 17.83
C SER A 39 52.33 8.45 17.31
N LYS A 40 52.32 9.33 16.31
CA LYS A 40 51.13 9.67 15.52
C LYS A 40 50.74 8.45 14.70
N ASP A 41 49.96 7.56 15.29
CA ASP A 41 49.16 6.60 14.53
C ASP A 41 48.01 7.38 13.90
N THR A 42 48.28 7.94 12.72
CA THR A 42 47.24 8.59 11.91
C THR A 42 46.66 7.53 11.00
N LEU A 43 45.72 6.75 11.52
CA LEU A 43 44.70 6.11 10.69
C LEU A 43 43.97 7.23 9.94
N LYS A 44 44.48 7.56 8.75
CA LYS A 44 43.71 8.28 7.75
C LYS A 44 42.55 7.38 7.36
N THR A 45 41.41 7.56 8.01
CA THR A 45 40.13 7.19 7.44
C THR A 45 39.97 8.06 6.19
N GLU A 46 40.37 7.56 5.02
CA GLU A 46 39.95 8.16 3.76
C GLU A 46 38.43 8.18 3.78
N GLN A 47 37.87 9.36 3.98
CA GLN A 47 36.44 9.56 3.94
C GLN A 47 36.06 9.42 2.46
N SER A 48 35.74 8.19 2.07
CA SER A 48 35.25 7.85 0.74
C SER A 48 34.17 8.84 0.35
N LYS A 49 34.31 9.47 -0.81
CA LYS A 49 33.28 10.36 -1.34
C LYS A 49 31.97 9.57 -1.42
N PRO A 50 30.85 10.11 -0.92
CA PRO A 50 29.58 9.37 -0.97
C PRO A 50 29.12 9.18 -2.42
N GLY A 51 28.48 8.05 -2.67
CA GLY A 51 27.80 7.77 -3.93
C GLY A 51 26.58 8.68 -4.08
N ILE A 52 26.14 8.88 -5.33
CA ILE A 52 24.98 9.73 -5.65
C ILE A 52 23.91 8.91 -6.38
N PHE A 53 22.69 8.98 -5.89
CA PHE A 53 21.50 8.41 -6.50
C PHE A 53 20.45 9.51 -6.71
N ASN A 54 20.07 9.74 -7.97
CA ASN A 54 19.02 10.70 -8.30
C ASN A 54 17.70 9.97 -8.44
N PHE A 55 16.64 10.52 -7.85
CA PHE A 55 15.31 9.94 -7.92
C PHE A 55 14.24 11.04 -7.89
N GLN A 56 13.07 10.73 -8.43
CA GLN A 56 11.94 11.65 -8.44
C GLN A 56 10.89 11.19 -7.44
N THR A 57 10.36 12.14 -6.68
CA THR A 57 9.11 12.01 -5.95
C THR A 57 8.15 13.02 -6.53
N GLU A 58 6.83 12.83 -6.42
CA GLU A 58 5.77 13.65 -7.02
C GLU A 58 6.22 14.95 -7.71
N LEU A 59 6.52 16.02 -6.94
CA LEU A 59 6.92 17.34 -7.44
C LEU A 59 8.38 17.72 -7.14
N CYS A 60 9.26 16.74 -6.88
CA CYS A 60 10.64 17.00 -6.52
C CYS A 60 11.64 16.12 -7.28
N GLU A 61 12.69 16.76 -7.78
CA GLU A 61 13.93 16.10 -8.18
C GLU A 61 14.84 15.98 -6.96
N ASN A 62 15.20 14.75 -6.58
CA ASN A 62 15.99 14.48 -5.40
C ASN A 62 17.37 13.95 -5.77
N LYS A 63 18.38 14.42 -5.05
CA LYS A 63 19.75 13.90 -5.06
C LYS A 63 20.08 13.31 -3.69
N GLY A 64 20.01 11.99 -3.58
CA GLY A 64 20.40 11.24 -2.39
C GLY A 64 21.89 10.89 -2.40
N TYR A 65 22.57 11.15 -1.28
CA TYR A 65 23.98 10.80 -1.09
C TYR A 65 24.05 9.58 -0.17
N PHE A 66 24.72 8.51 -0.59
CA PHE A 66 24.75 7.25 0.15
C PHE A 66 26.17 6.74 0.38
N ASP A 67 26.31 5.83 1.34
CA ASP A 67 27.57 5.15 1.65
C ASP A 67 27.73 3.94 0.71
N GLU A 68 28.68 4.02 -0.23
CA GLU A 68 28.95 2.94 -1.20
C GLU A 68 29.47 1.66 -0.54
N ASN A 69 29.92 1.71 0.73
CA ASN A 69 30.26 0.52 1.49
C ASN A 69 29.04 -0.20 2.06
N LYS A 70 27.87 0.47 2.11
CA LYS A 70 26.62 -0.09 2.65
C LYS A 70 25.68 -0.57 1.56
N TYR A 71 25.55 0.21 0.49
CA TYR A 71 24.56 -0.04 -0.57
C TYR A 71 25.18 0.16 -1.94
N THR A 72 24.68 -0.59 -2.91
CA THR A 72 24.96 -0.37 -4.33
C THR A 72 23.88 0.52 -4.95
N LYS A 73 24.22 1.18 -6.06
CA LYS A 73 23.24 1.95 -6.85
C LYS A 73 22.08 1.06 -7.35
N GLU A 74 22.37 -0.19 -7.71
CA GLU A 74 21.37 -1.15 -8.20
C GLU A 74 20.36 -1.50 -7.09
N GLU A 75 20.82 -1.69 -5.84
CA GLU A 75 19.94 -1.93 -4.69
C GLU A 75 19.06 -0.71 -4.36
N LEU A 76 19.60 0.51 -4.44
CA LEU A 76 18.83 1.73 -4.23
C LEU A 76 17.78 1.91 -5.33
N GLU A 77 18.14 1.66 -6.59
CA GLU A 77 17.22 1.72 -7.71
C GLU A 77 16.10 0.68 -7.58
N GLY A 78 16.41 -0.56 -7.22
CA GLY A 78 15.39 -1.57 -6.99
C GLY A 78 14.52 -1.25 -5.77
N THR A 79 15.07 -0.75 -4.67
CA THR A 79 14.25 -0.31 -3.52
C THR A 79 13.33 0.85 -3.90
N TYR A 80 13.82 1.81 -4.68
CA TYR A 80 13.01 2.91 -5.21
C TYR A 80 11.86 2.38 -6.10
N LYS A 81 12.15 1.46 -7.03
CA LYS A 81 11.13 0.82 -7.87
C LYS A 81 10.10 0.07 -7.03
N LEU A 82 10.55 -0.69 -6.03
CA LEU A 82 9.68 -1.43 -5.13
C LEU A 82 8.67 -0.51 -4.43
N TYR A 83 9.16 0.61 -3.90
CA TYR A 83 8.33 1.56 -3.17
C TYR A 83 7.42 2.38 -4.10
N PHE A 84 8.00 3.11 -5.05
CA PHE A 84 7.27 4.14 -5.79
C PHE A 84 6.58 3.64 -7.05
N GLN A 85 7.02 2.52 -7.63
CA GLN A 85 6.48 2.02 -8.90
C GLN A 85 5.67 0.73 -8.72
N LEU A 86 6.06 -0.10 -7.74
CA LEU A 86 5.42 -1.37 -7.43
C LEU A 86 4.58 -1.34 -6.15
N GLY A 87 4.46 -0.17 -5.50
CA GLY A 87 3.59 0.01 -4.35
C GLY A 87 2.10 -0.25 -4.61
N SER A 88 1.68 -0.13 -5.87
CA SER A 88 0.30 -0.35 -6.33
C SER A 88 0.29 -1.15 -7.64
N VAL A 89 1.00 -2.29 -7.70
CA VAL A 89 1.02 -3.14 -8.91
C VAL A 89 -0.40 -3.59 -9.26
N MET A 90 -1.06 -2.85 -10.15
CA MET A 90 -2.39 -3.22 -10.67
C MET A 90 -2.24 -4.15 -11.86
N LEU A 91 -3.01 -5.23 -11.90
CA LEU A 91 -3.13 -6.09 -13.07
C LEU A 91 -4.07 -5.46 -14.12
N SER A 92 -3.74 -5.61 -15.39
CA SER A 92 -4.53 -5.07 -16.49
C SER A 92 -5.78 -5.92 -16.72
N THR A 93 -6.89 -5.52 -16.11
CA THR A 93 -8.20 -6.14 -16.32
C THR A 93 -9.23 -5.17 -16.90
N PRO A 94 -10.24 -5.68 -17.62
CA PRO A 94 -11.37 -4.86 -18.08
C PRO A 94 -12.13 -4.25 -16.90
N GLN A 95 -12.63 -3.02 -17.10
CA GLN A 95 -13.51 -2.35 -16.16
C GLN A 95 -14.97 -2.64 -16.54
N VAL A 96 -15.71 -3.35 -15.69
CA VAL A 96 -17.04 -3.92 -16.03
C VAL A 96 -18.17 -3.22 -15.28
N PHE A 97 -18.41 -1.94 -15.60
CA PHE A 97 -19.45 -1.13 -14.93
C PHE A 97 -20.76 -0.98 -15.74
N ARG A 98 -20.83 -1.60 -16.92
CA ARG A 98 -21.96 -1.50 -17.86
C ARG A 98 -22.13 -2.80 -18.66
N LEU A 99 -23.33 -3.02 -19.20
CA LEU A 99 -23.66 -4.27 -19.89
C LEU A 99 -22.77 -4.55 -21.09
N GLU A 100 -22.39 -3.54 -21.87
CA GLU A 100 -21.54 -3.76 -23.06
C GLU A 100 -20.18 -4.35 -22.64
N ALA A 101 -19.62 -3.85 -21.54
CA ALA A 101 -18.37 -4.38 -20.98
C ALA A 101 -18.56 -5.80 -20.43
N LEU A 102 -19.71 -6.10 -19.80
CA LEU A 102 -20.02 -7.44 -19.33
C LEU A 102 -20.06 -8.44 -20.49
N GLN A 103 -20.77 -8.10 -21.57
CA GLN A 103 -20.84 -8.97 -22.74
C GLN A 103 -19.47 -9.14 -23.41
N GLN A 104 -18.68 -8.07 -23.49
CA GLN A 104 -17.32 -8.16 -24.00
C GLN A 104 -16.47 -9.14 -23.17
N VAL A 105 -16.51 -9.04 -21.83
CA VAL A 105 -15.76 -9.95 -20.97
C VAL A 105 -16.20 -11.41 -21.12
N ARG A 106 -17.50 -11.65 -21.28
CA ARG A 106 -18.02 -13.01 -21.53
C ARG A 106 -17.57 -13.57 -22.88
N ASN A 107 -17.63 -12.75 -23.93
CA ASN A 107 -17.26 -13.16 -25.29
C ASN A 107 -15.75 -13.39 -25.43
N ASP A 108 -14.93 -12.53 -24.83
CA ASP A 108 -13.47 -12.56 -24.95
C ASP A 108 -12.78 -13.21 -23.73
N LYS A 109 -13.52 -13.94 -22.90
CA LYS A 109 -13.09 -14.44 -21.59
C LYS A 109 -11.70 -15.09 -21.63
N ASP A 110 -11.48 -16.03 -22.56
CA ASP A 110 -10.23 -16.79 -22.64
C ASP A 110 -9.04 -15.90 -23.07
N GLN A 111 -9.29 -14.89 -23.92
CA GLN A 111 -8.26 -13.94 -24.33
C GLN A 111 -7.88 -13.02 -23.17
N ILE A 112 -8.87 -12.57 -22.40
CA ILE A 112 -8.68 -11.73 -21.22
C ILE A 112 -7.91 -12.50 -20.15
N LEU A 113 -8.28 -13.75 -19.88
CA LEU A 113 -7.58 -14.62 -18.93
C LEU A 113 -6.12 -14.87 -19.35
N LYS A 114 -5.88 -15.14 -20.64
CA LYS A 114 -4.51 -15.29 -21.16
C LYS A 114 -3.67 -14.01 -21.01
N LYS A 115 -4.29 -12.84 -21.22
CA LYS A 115 -3.61 -11.55 -21.00
C LYS A 115 -3.28 -11.35 -19.51
N LEU A 116 -4.22 -11.68 -18.63
CA LEU A 116 -4.02 -11.61 -17.18
C LEU A 116 -2.88 -12.53 -16.73
N ASP A 117 -2.83 -13.76 -17.22
CA ASP A 117 -1.75 -14.71 -16.91
C ASP A 117 -0.37 -14.18 -17.35
N LYS A 118 -0.31 -13.56 -18.53
CA LYS A 118 0.92 -12.93 -19.04
C LYS A 118 1.35 -11.75 -18.17
N ASP A 119 0.43 -10.82 -17.89
CA ASP A 119 0.72 -9.63 -17.09
C ASP A 119 1.16 -9.99 -15.67
N PHE A 120 0.48 -10.98 -15.06
CA PHE A 120 0.89 -11.55 -13.78
C PHE A 120 2.31 -12.13 -13.84
N ALA A 121 2.64 -12.95 -14.84
CA ALA A 121 3.97 -13.54 -14.98
C ALA A 121 5.07 -12.48 -15.16
N GLU A 122 4.80 -11.42 -15.92
CA GLU A 122 5.73 -10.30 -16.12
C GLU A 122 5.99 -9.54 -14.82
N LYS A 123 4.93 -9.15 -14.10
CA LYS A 123 5.03 -8.45 -12.80
C LYS A 123 5.67 -9.32 -11.73
N LYS A 124 5.35 -10.62 -11.72
CA LYS A 124 5.95 -11.60 -10.82
C LYS A 124 7.46 -11.66 -11.02
N ASN A 125 7.90 -11.81 -12.27
CA ASN A 125 9.33 -11.85 -12.63
C ASN A 125 10.04 -10.54 -12.24
N LEU A 126 9.41 -9.40 -12.52
CA LEU A 126 9.93 -8.08 -12.15
C LEU A 126 10.18 -7.98 -10.63
N ILE A 127 9.21 -8.38 -9.81
CA ILE A 127 9.35 -8.36 -8.36
C ILE A 127 10.44 -9.34 -7.91
N GLU A 128 10.40 -10.60 -8.36
CA GLU A 128 11.35 -11.63 -7.93
C GLU A 128 12.81 -11.23 -8.21
N ASN A 129 13.08 -10.68 -9.39
CA ASN A 129 14.43 -10.32 -9.84
C ASN A 129 14.90 -8.93 -9.37
N LEU A 130 14.05 -8.16 -8.69
CA LEU A 130 14.41 -6.85 -8.15
C LEU A 130 15.53 -7.00 -7.11
N LYS A 131 16.70 -6.42 -7.36
CA LYS A 131 17.75 -6.29 -6.34
C LYS A 131 17.42 -5.10 -5.46
N ILE A 132 17.20 -5.34 -4.18
CA ILE A 132 16.80 -4.32 -3.21
C ILE A 132 17.82 -4.27 -2.08
N VAL A 133 17.84 -3.15 -1.37
CA VAL A 133 18.61 -3.02 -0.13
C VAL A 133 18.28 -4.17 0.82
N ASN A 134 19.31 -4.89 1.25
CA ASN A 134 19.16 -6.11 2.04
C ASN A 134 18.94 -5.85 3.54
N THR A 135 17.90 -5.09 3.89
CA THR A 135 17.42 -4.96 5.27
C THR A 135 16.17 -5.82 5.48
N SER A 136 15.93 -6.23 6.73
CA SER A 136 14.72 -6.98 7.08
C SER A 136 13.43 -6.24 6.69
N TYR A 137 13.44 -4.90 6.79
CA TYR A 137 12.32 -4.07 6.37
C TYR A 137 12.03 -4.21 4.87
N TRP A 138 12.99 -3.90 4.01
CA TRP A 138 12.78 -3.91 2.55
C TRP A 138 12.53 -5.32 2.00
N GLN A 139 13.17 -6.35 2.57
CA GLN A 139 12.86 -7.75 2.24
C GLN A 139 11.42 -8.12 2.60
N ASN A 140 10.90 -7.63 3.73
CA ASN A 140 9.50 -7.83 4.10
C ASN A 140 8.55 -7.08 3.14
N ILE A 141 8.86 -5.85 2.75
CA ILE A 141 8.06 -5.10 1.76
C ILE A 141 8.02 -5.84 0.42
N LYS A 142 9.16 -6.36 -0.06
CA LYS A 142 9.22 -7.17 -1.29
C LYS A 142 8.33 -8.41 -1.20
N LYS A 143 8.39 -9.12 -0.07
CA LYS A 143 7.53 -10.28 0.20
C LYS A 143 6.04 -9.90 0.21
N GLN A 144 5.67 -8.82 0.90
CA GLN A 144 4.28 -8.34 0.95
C GLN A 144 3.77 -7.92 -0.41
N THR A 145 4.58 -7.22 -1.20
CA THR A 145 4.25 -6.82 -2.58
C THR A 145 3.97 -8.03 -3.46
N TYR A 146 4.83 -9.06 -3.39
CA TYR A 146 4.61 -10.32 -4.09
C TYR A 146 3.33 -11.04 -3.66
N GLN A 147 3.04 -11.07 -2.35
CA GLN A 147 1.81 -11.67 -1.84
C GLN A 147 0.56 -10.90 -2.29
N SER A 148 0.61 -9.57 -2.31
CA SER A 148 -0.48 -8.72 -2.82
C SER A 148 -0.75 -9.02 -4.30
N LEU A 149 0.31 -9.14 -5.12
CA LEU A 149 0.18 -9.49 -6.54
C LEU A 149 -0.51 -10.85 -6.75
N LEU A 150 -0.15 -11.86 -5.95
CA LEU A 150 -0.80 -13.18 -6.00
C LEU A 150 -2.29 -13.09 -5.64
N GLN A 151 -2.61 -12.34 -4.60
CA GLN A 151 -3.99 -12.17 -4.15
C GLN A 151 -4.83 -11.44 -5.20
N GLU A 152 -4.30 -10.35 -5.76
CA GLU A 152 -4.97 -9.63 -6.83
C GLU A 152 -5.18 -10.51 -8.07
N TYR A 153 -4.17 -11.28 -8.49
CA TYR A 153 -4.29 -12.19 -9.63
C TYR A 153 -5.43 -13.20 -9.44
N GLU A 154 -5.48 -13.88 -8.29
CA GLU A 154 -6.53 -14.86 -8.00
C GLU A 154 -7.92 -14.20 -7.90
N MET A 155 -8.01 -13.01 -7.30
CA MET A 155 -9.25 -12.25 -7.21
C MET A 155 -9.76 -11.85 -8.61
N ARG A 156 -8.90 -11.24 -9.42
CA ARG A 156 -9.22 -10.80 -10.79
C ARG A 156 -9.60 -11.95 -11.69
N LYS A 157 -8.86 -13.05 -11.63
CA LYS A 157 -9.17 -14.28 -12.37
C LYS A 157 -10.56 -14.82 -12.01
N THR A 158 -10.87 -14.82 -10.71
CA THR A 158 -12.16 -15.27 -10.19
C THR A 158 -13.29 -14.34 -10.65
N GLU A 159 -13.11 -13.03 -10.58
CA GLU A 159 -14.05 -12.01 -11.05
C GLU A 159 -14.40 -12.20 -12.54
N ILE A 160 -13.37 -12.32 -13.40
CA ILE A 160 -13.54 -12.53 -14.85
C ILE A 160 -14.37 -13.78 -15.16
N ILE A 161 -14.11 -14.88 -14.44
CA ILE A 161 -14.87 -16.13 -14.62
C ILE A 161 -16.31 -15.98 -14.10
N ALA A 162 -16.48 -15.33 -12.95
CA ALA A 162 -17.76 -15.16 -12.27
C ALA A 162 -18.81 -14.42 -13.11
N PHE A 163 -18.39 -13.53 -14.01
CA PHE A 163 -19.32 -12.88 -14.94
C PHE A 163 -20.06 -13.85 -15.85
N SER A 164 -19.45 -14.99 -16.19
CA SER A 164 -20.07 -16.05 -17.01
C SER A 164 -20.59 -17.21 -16.17
N ASP A 165 -19.89 -17.53 -15.08
CA ASP A 165 -20.17 -18.68 -14.21
C ASP A 165 -19.96 -18.31 -12.74
N PRO A 166 -20.98 -17.78 -12.05
CA PRO A 166 -20.87 -17.39 -10.65
C PRO A 166 -20.64 -18.55 -9.68
N SER A 167 -20.77 -19.81 -10.13
CA SER A 167 -20.52 -20.98 -9.29
C SER A 167 -19.06 -21.12 -8.88
N ILE A 168 -18.15 -20.50 -9.63
CA ILE A 168 -16.72 -20.42 -9.28
C ILE A 168 -16.50 -19.80 -7.89
N LEU A 169 -17.42 -18.95 -7.42
CA LEU A 169 -17.32 -18.25 -6.14
C LEU A 169 -17.55 -19.14 -4.91
N LEU A 170 -18.18 -20.31 -5.09
CA LEU A 170 -18.54 -21.23 -3.99
C LEU A 170 -17.32 -21.82 -3.26
N ASN A 171 -16.18 -21.93 -3.94
CA ASN A 171 -15.01 -22.67 -3.43
C ASN A 171 -13.75 -21.79 -3.28
N LYS A 172 -13.90 -20.46 -3.29
CA LYS A 172 -12.76 -19.54 -3.32
C LYS A 172 -12.39 -19.01 -1.94
N LYS A 173 -11.08 -18.85 -1.75
CA LYS A 173 -10.44 -18.35 -0.52
C LYS A 173 -10.95 -16.97 -0.10
N TYR A 174 -11.37 -16.15 -1.06
CA TYR A 174 -11.77 -14.73 -0.89
C TYR A 174 -13.28 -14.52 -0.73
N SER A 175 -14.00 -15.56 -0.30
CA SER A 175 -15.47 -15.51 -0.13
C SER A 175 -15.90 -15.57 1.33
N LYS A 176 -14.97 -15.66 2.29
CA LYS A 176 -15.30 -16.00 3.69
C LYS A 176 -16.26 -14.99 4.34
N ASN A 177 -16.16 -13.72 3.97
CA ASN A 177 -17.06 -12.67 4.45
C ASN A 177 -18.08 -12.22 3.38
N CYS A 178 -18.09 -12.87 2.22
CA CYS A 178 -18.87 -12.49 1.05
C CYS A 178 -20.04 -13.44 0.76
N ASP A 179 -20.32 -14.35 1.70
CA ASP A 179 -21.30 -15.45 1.59
C ASP A 179 -22.66 -15.02 1.05
N ARG A 180 -23.19 -13.86 1.47
CA ARG A 180 -24.52 -13.41 1.02
C ARG A 180 -24.56 -13.19 -0.50
N PHE A 181 -23.49 -12.63 -1.07
CA PHE A 181 -23.39 -12.38 -2.50
C PHE A 181 -23.15 -13.68 -3.26
N VAL A 182 -22.30 -14.57 -2.72
CA VAL A 182 -22.05 -15.89 -3.32
C VAL A 182 -23.33 -16.72 -3.37
N LYS A 183 -24.12 -16.72 -2.28
CA LYS A 183 -25.42 -17.39 -2.21
C LYS A 183 -26.39 -16.83 -3.24
N ALA A 184 -26.57 -15.51 -3.27
CA ALA A 184 -27.48 -14.85 -4.21
C ALA A 184 -27.10 -15.05 -5.68
N LEU A 185 -25.80 -15.06 -6.01
CA LEU A 185 -25.33 -15.32 -7.37
C LEU A 185 -25.55 -16.77 -7.83
N ASN A 186 -25.78 -17.69 -6.89
CA ASN A 186 -25.98 -19.12 -7.14
C ASN A 186 -27.41 -19.58 -6.76
N SER A 187 -28.32 -18.65 -6.55
CA SER A 187 -29.70 -18.91 -6.15
C SER A 187 -30.69 -18.84 -7.32
N ASN A 188 -31.98 -18.95 -7.02
CA ASN A 188 -33.01 -18.57 -7.99
C ASN A 188 -33.06 -17.03 -8.17
N GLU A 189 -33.79 -16.57 -9.18
CA GLU A 189 -33.86 -15.15 -9.56
C GLU A 189 -34.48 -14.27 -8.47
N THR A 190 -35.47 -14.78 -7.73
CA THR A 190 -36.11 -14.03 -6.64
C THR A 190 -35.08 -13.67 -5.57
N GLU A 191 -34.35 -14.68 -5.07
CA GLU A 191 -33.33 -14.50 -4.04
C GLU A 191 -32.17 -13.61 -4.53
N MET A 192 -31.80 -13.73 -5.80
CA MET A 192 -30.76 -12.90 -6.43
C MET A 192 -31.17 -11.42 -6.49
N PHE A 193 -32.41 -11.13 -6.91
CA PHE A 193 -32.91 -9.77 -7.03
C PHE A 193 -33.16 -9.13 -5.67
N GLU A 194 -33.57 -9.90 -4.67
CA GLU A 194 -33.66 -9.42 -3.28
C GLU A 194 -32.31 -8.98 -2.75
N GLU A 195 -31.25 -9.77 -2.94
CA GLU A 195 -29.91 -9.38 -2.49
C GLU A 195 -29.34 -8.22 -3.31
N TRP A 196 -29.60 -8.19 -4.62
CA TRP A 196 -29.24 -7.05 -5.47
C TRP A 196 -29.91 -5.76 -4.98
N ARG A 197 -31.20 -5.80 -4.63
CA ARG A 197 -31.90 -4.65 -4.04
C ARG A 197 -31.23 -4.16 -2.76
N LYS A 198 -30.94 -5.07 -1.81
CA LYS A 198 -30.27 -4.71 -0.55
C LYS A 198 -28.90 -4.06 -0.80
N LEU A 199 -28.10 -4.61 -1.71
CA LEU A 199 -26.83 -4.02 -2.12
C LEU A 199 -27.01 -2.58 -2.61
N ARG A 200 -28.00 -2.33 -3.48
CA ARG A 200 -28.26 -1.00 -4.02
C ARG A 200 -28.75 -0.02 -2.96
N GLU A 201 -29.58 -0.46 -2.02
CA GLU A 201 -29.99 0.34 -0.86
C GLU A 201 -28.80 0.71 0.05
N GLU A 202 -27.88 -0.22 0.30
CA GLU A 202 -26.65 0.03 1.06
C GLU A 202 -25.69 1.00 0.37
N MET A 203 -25.59 0.91 -0.96
CA MET A 203 -24.82 1.85 -1.78
C MET A 203 -25.45 3.24 -1.77
N SER A 204 -26.79 3.31 -1.90
CA SER A 204 -27.56 4.56 -1.90
C SER A 204 -27.32 5.37 -0.61
N LYS A 205 -27.37 4.71 0.56
CA LYS A 205 -27.13 5.35 1.87
C LYS A 205 -25.75 6.00 2.03
N ARG A 206 -24.76 5.56 1.25
CA ARG A 206 -23.37 6.03 1.31
C ARG A 206 -22.99 6.94 0.14
N ASN A 207 -23.91 7.21 -0.78
CA ASN A 207 -23.67 8.04 -1.95
C ASN A 207 -24.11 9.49 -1.70
N SER A 208 -23.46 10.45 -2.36
CA SER A 208 -23.86 11.86 -2.34
C SER A 208 -25.19 12.11 -3.07
N ASP A 209 -25.59 11.20 -3.97
CA ASP A 209 -26.90 11.20 -4.62
C ASP A 209 -27.59 9.83 -4.44
N PRO A 210 -28.24 9.61 -3.29
CA PRO A 210 -28.93 8.35 -2.97
C PRO A 210 -30.06 8.02 -3.97
N GLN A 211 -30.79 9.04 -4.45
CA GLN A 211 -31.95 8.86 -5.32
C GLN A 211 -31.55 8.33 -6.69
N ARG A 212 -30.44 8.83 -7.26
CA ARG A 212 -29.90 8.34 -8.53
C ARG A 212 -29.58 6.84 -8.47
N ILE A 213 -29.00 6.36 -7.37
CA ILE A 213 -28.66 4.94 -7.20
C ILE A 213 -29.88 4.04 -7.25
N MET A 214 -30.98 4.45 -6.59
CA MET A 214 -32.23 3.69 -6.56
C MET A 214 -33.01 3.80 -7.87
N ASN A 215 -33.04 4.99 -8.50
CA ASN A 215 -33.67 5.16 -9.82
C ASN A 215 -33.00 4.27 -10.88
N GLU A 216 -31.68 4.20 -10.87
CA GLU A 216 -30.92 3.31 -11.76
C GLU A 216 -31.25 1.84 -11.50
N PHE A 217 -31.33 1.43 -10.23
CA PHE A 217 -31.72 0.07 -9.87
C PHE A 217 -33.13 -0.28 -10.39
N GLU A 218 -34.13 0.56 -10.12
CA GLU A 218 -35.50 0.30 -10.56
C GLU A 218 -35.63 0.29 -12.09
N SER A 219 -34.89 1.17 -12.79
CA SER A 219 -34.83 1.15 -14.25
C SER A 219 -34.25 -0.17 -14.78
N ARG A 220 -33.15 -0.65 -14.19
CA ARG A 220 -32.49 -1.91 -14.58
C ARG A 220 -33.33 -3.13 -14.23
N LEU A 221 -34.00 -3.14 -13.08
CA LEU A 221 -34.89 -4.22 -12.64
C LEU A 221 -36.08 -4.44 -13.59
N ASN A 222 -36.58 -3.36 -14.19
CA ASN A 222 -37.66 -3.39 -15.16
C ASN A 222 -37.21 -3.71 -16.61
N SER A 223 -35.90 -3.88 -16.83
CA SER A 223 -35.35 -4.22 -18.15
C SER A 223 -35.42 -5.71 -18.46
N VAL A 224 -35.30 -6.06 -19.74
CA VAL A 224 -35.14 -7.46 -20.18
C VAL A 224 -33.80 -8.07 -19.71
N ASP A 225 -32.79 -7.22 -19.52
CA ASP A 225 -31.43 -7.61 -19.11
C ASP A 225 -31.22 -7.58 -17.58
N LYS A 226 -32.30 -7.50 -16.80
CA LYS A 226 -32.26 -7.38 -15.33
C LYS A 226 -31.37 -8.43 -14.64
N LYS A 227 -31.28 -9.64 -15.19
CA LYS A 227 -30.41 -10.70 -14.68
C LYS A 227 -28.94 -10.38 -14.88
N ASP A 228 -28.57 -9.85 -16.04
CA ASP A 228 -27.20 -9.46 -16.33
C ASP A 228 -26.78 -8.24 -15.51
N TYR A 229 -27.70 -7.29 -15.29
CA TYR A 229 -27.46 -6.21 -14.33
C TYR A 229 -27.26 -6.70 -12.90
N ALA A 230 -28.06 -7.68 -12.46
CA ALA A 230 -27.91 -8.27 -11.13
C ALA A 230 -26.55 -8.96 -10.99
N ILE A 231 -26.13 -9.78 -11.97
CA ILE A 231 -24.82 -10.42 -11.99
C ILE A 231 -23.71 -9.37 -11.97
N LEU A 232 -23.78 -8.35 -12.82
CA LEU A 232 -22.79 -7.27 -12.88
C LEU A 232 -22.62 -6.60 -11.51
N ASP A 233 -23.72 -6.11 -10.93
CA ASP A 233 -23.66 -5.35 -9.69
C ASP A 233 -23.26 -6.25 -8.51
N LEU A 234 -23.76 -7.48 -8.42
CA LEU A 234 -23.42 -8.42 -7.34
C LEU A 234 -21.98 -8.92 -7.44
N VAL A 235 -21.43 -9.12 -8.65
CA VAL A 235 -20.02 -9.51 -8.83
C VAL A 235 -19.10 -8.33 -8.55
N VAL A 236 -19.37 -7.15 -9.10
CA VAL A 236 -18.46 -5.98 -8.98
C VAL A 236 -18.60 -5.31 -7.62
N PHE A 237 -19.81 -4.87 -7.27
CA PHE A 237 -20.03 -4.04 -6.08
C PHE A 237 -20.33 -4.86 -4.83
N GLY A 238 -20.86 -6.07 -5.00
CA GLY A 238 -21.09 -7.02 -3.91
C GLY A 238 -19.82 -7.78 -3.55
N TRP A 239 -19.62 -8.92 -4.22
CA TRP A 239 -18.50 -9.83 -3.98
C TRP A 239 -17.15 -9.13 -4.20
N GLY A 240 -16.97 -8.37 -5.29
CA GLY A 240 -15.71 -7.74 -5.65
C GLY A 240 -15.21 -6.77 -4.58
N ASN A 241 -16.06 -5.86 -4.09
CA ASN A 241 -15.70 -4.98 -2.97
C ASN A 241 -15.40 -5.76 -1.69
N CYS A 242 -16.21 -6.78 -1.37
CA CYS A 242 -16.00 -7.61 -0.19
C CYS A 242 -14.68 -8.39 -0.24
N ALA A 243 -14.34 -8.97 -1.38
CA ALA A 243 -13.11 -9.71 -1.60
C ALA A 243 -11.89 -8.78 -1.60
N ASN A 244 -12.05 -7.55 -2.11
CA ASN A 244 -10.99 -6.54 -2.12
C ASN A 244 -10.53 -6.15 -0.71
N ASP A 245 -11.44 -6.14 0.28
CA ASP A 245 -11.10 -5.89 1.69
C ASP A 245 -10.21 -7.00 2.30
N GLU A 246 -10.14 -8.18 1.66
CA GLU A 246 -9.27 -9.29 2.07
C GLU A 246 -7.88 -9.24 1.42
N VAL A 247 -7.67 -8.36 0.42
CA VAL A 247 -6.37 -8.17 -0.22
C VAL A 247 -5.48 -7.29 0.66
N SER A 248 -4.31 -7.82 1.04
CA SER A 248 -3.35 -7.13 1.89
C SER A 248 -2.05 -6.88 1.15
N GLY A 249 -1.59 -5.63 1.19
CA GLY A 249 -0.34 -5.19 0.61
C GLY A 249 0.55 -4.47 1.65
N PRO A 250 1.75 -4.05 1.25
CA PRO A 250 2.56 -3.18 2.09
C PRO A 250 1.85 -1.86 2.38
N LEU A 251 1.94 -1.41 3.63
CA LEU A 251 1.40 -0.11 4.04
C LEU A 251 2.34 1.01 3.56
N HIS A 252 1.79 1.94 2.79
CA HIS A 252 2.52 3.12 2.30
C HIS A 252 2.33 4.24 3.32
N ASP A 253 3.07 4.12 4.43
CA ASP A 253 2.94 4.99 5.59
C ASP A 253 4.21 5.83 5.83
N GLU A 254 4.16 6.68 6.86
CA GLU A 254 5.29 7.51 7.28
C GLU A 254 6.53 6.66 7.63
N LYS A 255 6.33 5.40 8.07
CA LYS A 255 7.45 4.50 8.36
C LYS A 255 8.18 4.13 7.08
N MET A 256 7.47 3.76 6.02
CA MET A 256 8.09 3.45 4.72
C MET A 256 8.90 4.63 4.18
N TYR A 257 8.36 5.84 4.30
CA TYR A 257 9.07 7.07 3.95
C TYR A 257 10.36 7.24 4.76
N LYS A 258 10.31 7.06 6.08
CA LYS A 258 11.51 7.14 6.95
C LYS A 258 12.56 6.08 6.63
N GLU A 259 12.13 4.85 6.36
CA GLU A 259 13.01 3.73 5.99
C GLU A 259 13.66 3.91 4.63
N PHE A 260 13.02 4.66 3.71
CA PHE A 260 13.63 5.01 2.43
C PHE A 260 14.65 6.14 2.58
N ASN A 261 14.30 7.19 3.31
CA ASN A 261 15.20 8.32 3.53
C ASN A 261 16.43 7.94 4.34
N SER A 262 16.32 6.95 5.26
CA SER A 262 17.44 6.47 6.07
C SER A 262 18.54 5.75 5.25
N LEU A 263 18.26 5.39 4.00
CA LEU A 263 19.24 4.83 3.07
C LEU A 263 20.29 5.87 2.63
N PHE A 264 20.01 7.15 2.85
CA PHE A 264 20.85 8.26 2.44
C PHE A 264 21.44 8.99 3.66
N ILE A 265 22.68 9.43 3.53
CA ILE A 265 23.36 10.32 4.48
C ILE A 265 22.66 11.68 4.49
N LYS A 266 22.28 12.15 3.30
CA LYS A 266 21.47 13.36 3.09
C LYS A 266 20.74 13.26 1.75
N ILE A 267 19.67 14.03 1.63
CA ILE A 267 18.91 14.22 0.38
C ILE A 267 18.84 15.73 0.14
N ASP A 268 19.29 16.15 -1.04
CA ASP A 268 19.04 17.51 -1.53
C ASP A 268 17.81 17.42 -2.46
N SER A 269 16.77 18.22 -2.22
CA SER A 269 15.52 18.20 -2.99
C SER A 269 15.32 19.56 -3.67
N ASP A 270 15.01 19.52 -4.96
CA ASP A 270 14.54 20.67 -5.73
C ASP A 270 13.08 20.40 -6.09
N CYS A 271 12.16 21.18 -5.52
CA CYS A 271 10.72 20.93 -5.60
C CYS A 271 10.02 22.11 -6.28
N ASP A 272 9.07 21.81 -7.16
CA ASP A 272 8.20 22.84 -7.73
C ASP A 272 7.34 23.44 -6.60
N GLU A 273 7.31 24.78 -6.50
CA GLU A 273 6.40 25.47 -5.59
C GLU A 273 4.95 25.33 -6.09
N PRO A 274 3.96 25.07 -5.20
CA PRO A 274 2.56 24.87 -5.56
C PRO A 274 1.85 26.13 -6.09
#